data_AF-A0A966QMK6-F1
#
_entry.id   AF-A0A966QMK6-F1
#
_cell.length_a   1.000
_cell.length_b   1.000
_cell.length_c   1.000
_cell.angle_alpha   90.00
_cell.angle_beta   90.00
_cell.angle_gamma   90.00
#
_symmetry.space_group_name_H-M   'P 1'
#
loop_
_entity.id
_entity.type
_entity.pdbx_description
1 polymer ?
#
loop_
_entity_poly.entity_id
_entity_poly.type
_entity_poly.pdbx_seq_one_letter_code
_entity_poly.pdbx_strand_id
1 'polypeptide(L)'
;MTTGSDHPASEPKASSPTASASLLSGPDATQPATRQPWLRWIYLALAIAGGVLPWLANLDFIRSHGAAFDLGLFVQLANANPAAQSLSRDLAIGATAVSIWMVSEARRLRLKGLGWVLLSCLTIAFAFGCPLFLYLRERRLQELAAQRH
;
A
#
# COMPACT_ATOMS: atom_id res chain seq x y z
N MET A 1 67.54 26.89 -41.16
CA MET A 1 66.08 26.94 -40.96
C MET A 1 65.45 25.95 -41.93
N THR A 2 65.25 24.71 -41.46
CA THR A 2 63.95 23.99 -41.34
C THR A 2 63.44 23.46 -42.68
N THR A 3 63.70 22.20 -43.05
CA THR A 3 63.02 20.92 -42.66
C THR A 3 62.14 20.44 -43.82
N GLY A 4 62.26 19.17 -44.21
CA GLY A 4 61.39 18.55 -45.21
C GLY A 4 61.76 17.09 -45.44
N SER A 5 61.34 16.25 -44.49
CA SER A 5 61.45 14.80 -44.48
C SER A 5 60.24 14.18 -45.21
N ASP A 6 60.47 13.35 -46.23
CA ASP A 6 59.44 12.45 -46.76
C ASP A 6 59.97 11.02 -46.77
N HIS A 7 59.47 10.23 -45.83
CA HIS A 7 59.65 8.79 -45.75
C HIS A 7 58.26 8.16 -45.91
N PRO A 8 58.02 7.28 -46.90
CA PRO A 8 56.72 6.64 -47.06
C PRO A 8 56.52 5.59 -45.96
N ALA A 9 55.51 5.81 -45.12
CA ALA A 9 55.09 4.85 -44.11
C ALA A 9 54.40 3.65 -44.77
N SER A 10 54.84 2.46 -44.34
CA SER A 10 54.33 1.14 -44.66
C SER A 10 52.87 0.94 -44.23
N GLU A 11 52.03 0.44 -45.14
CA GLU A 11 50.82 -0.28 -44.74
C GLU A 11 51.22 -1.58 -44.01
N PRO A 12 50.51 -1.94 -42.93
CA PRO A 12 49.96 -3.28 -42.97
C PRO A 12 48.59 -3.44 -42.30
N LYS A 13 47.88 -4.45 -42.84
CA LYS A 13 47.07 -5.47 -42.15
C LYS A 13 45.55 -5.30 -42.21
N ALA A 14 44.99 -5.71 -43.36
CA ALA A 14 43.68 -6.34 -43.36
C ALA A 14 43.79 -7.75 -42.76
N SER A 15 43.14 -7.97 -41.62
CA SER A 15 42.87 -9.31 -41.09
C SER A 15 41.41 -9.39 -40.65
N SER A 16 40.60 -10.06 -41.45
CA SER A 16 39.38 -10.76 -41.01
C SER A 16 39.78 -12.23 -40.77
N PRO A 17 39.20 -13.01 -39.82
CA PRO A 17 37.76 -13.31 -39.79
C PRO A 17 37.11 -13.51 -38.39
N THR A 18 35.78 -13.37 -38.38
CA THR A 18 34.74 -14.18 -37.69
C THR A 18 35.03 -14.80 -36.31
N ALA A 19 34.35 -14.30 -35.26
CA ALA A 19 33.92 -15.12 -34.13
C ALA A 19 32.63 -14.55 -33.50
N SER A 20 31.57 -15.34 -33.64
CA SER A 20 30.29 -15.32 -32.95
C SER A 20 30.25 -14.62 -31.58
N ALA A 21 29.43 -13.58 -31.47
CA ALA A 21 28.90 -13.11 -30.19
C ALA A 21 27.41 -12.77 -30.34
N SER A 22 26.63 -13.77 -30.78
CA SER A 22 25.24 -13.92 -30.30
C SER A 22 25.30 -14.61 -28.94
N LEU A 23 25.41 -13.83 -27.87
CA LEU A 23 25.00 -14.20 -26.50
C LEU A 23 24.42 -12.92 -25.88
N LEU A 24 23.16 -12.62 -26.18
CA LEU A 24 22.01 -13.00 -25.35
C LEU A 24 21.98 -12.27 -24.01
N SER A 25 21.00 -11.36 -23.95
CA SER A 25 20.20 -11.03 -22.78
C SER A 25 20.88 -10.13 -21.75
N GLY A 26 20.66 -8.82 -21.92
CA GLY A 26 20.68 -7.91 -20.77
C GLY A 26 19.67 -8.38 -19.71
N PRO A 27 19.86 -8.05 -18.43
CA PRO A 27 18.89 -8.35 -17.39
C PRO A 27 17.69 -7.40 -17.55
N ASP A 28 16.87 -7.60 -18.57
CA ASP A 28 15.48 -7.13 -18.56
C ASP A 28 14.64 -8.12 -17.72
N ALA A 29 15.07 -8.27 -16.47
CA ALA A 29 14.29 -8.93 -15.44
C ALA A 29 13.43 -7.88 -14.77
N THR A 30 12.48 -7.30 -15.53
CA THR A 30 11.26 -6.74 -14.95
C THR A 30 10.46 -7.92 -14.39
N GLN A 31 10.95 -8.51 -13.30
CA GLN A 31 10.21 -9.56 -12.60
C GLN A 31 8.85 -8.96 -12.24
N PRO A 32 7.74 -9.56 -12.71
CA PRO A 32 6.43 -9.10 -12.30
C PRO A 32 6.37 -9.27 -10.79
N ALA A 33 6.26 -8.15 -10.06
CA ALA A 33 6.12 -8.15 -8.60
C ALA A 33 5.10 -9.25 -8.23
N THR A 34 5.53 -10.23 -7.44
CA THR A 34 4.72 -11.42 -7.16
C THR A 34 3.37 -10.99 -6.64
N ARG A 35 2.32 -11.23 -7.41
CA ARG A 35 0.96 -10.85 -7.03
C ARG A 35 0.47 -11.85 -6.00
N GLN A 36 0.03 -11.37 -4.84
CA GLN A 36 -0.35 -12.20 -3.70
C GLN A 36 -1.89 -12.23 -3.57
N PRO A 37 -2.60 -13.05 -4.36
CA PRO A 37 -4.06 -13.00 -4.45
C PRO A 37 -4.77 -13.34 -3.12
N TRP A 38 -4.09 -14.01 -2.20
CA TRP A 38 -4.61 -14.37 -0.88
C TRP A 38 -4.70 -13.17 0.08
N LEU A 39 -3.91 -12.11 -0.11
CA LEU A 39 -3.93 -10.92 0.77
C LEU A 39 -5.31 -10.27 0.83
N ARG A 40 -6.02 -10.21 -0.32
CA ARG A 40 -7.38 -9.65 -0.36
C ARG A 40 -8.32 -10.37 0.62
N TRP A 41 -8.18 -11.68 0.75
CA TRP A 41 -9.06 -12.47 1.62
C TRP A 41 -8.73 -12.29 3.09
N ILE A 42 -7.45 -12.13 3.42
CA ILE A 42 -7.05 -11.74 4.78
C ILE A 42 -7.59 -10.36 5.12
N TYR A 43 -7.45 -9.39 4.23
CA TYR A 43 -7.99 -8.05 4.47
C TYR A 43 -9.51 -8.04 4.61
N LEU A 44 -10.22 -8.88 3.84
CA LEU A 44 -11.66 -9.04 4.00
C LEU A 44 -12.02 -9.68 5.35
N ALA A 45 -11.31 -10.73 5.76
CA ALA A 45 -11.52 -11.36 7.06
C ALA A 45 -11.24 -10.39 8.22
N LEU A 46 -10.16 -9.62 8.13
CA LEU A 46 -9.83 -8.56 9.09
C LEU A 46 -10.87 -7.44 9.09
N ALA A 47 -11.42 -7.07 7.93
CA ALA A 47 -12.49 -6.08 7.86
C ALA A 47 -13.73 -6.57 8.61
N ILE A 48 -14.16 -7.81 8.36
CA ILE A 48 -15.30 -8.42 9.06
C ILE A 48 -15.03 -8.46 10.57
N ALA A 49 -13.86 -8.97 11.00
CA ALA A 49 -13.50 -9.01 12.41
C ALA A 49 -13.46 -7.61 13.05
N GLY A 50 -12.89 -6.63 12.35
CA GLY A 50 -12.82 -5.24 12.79
C GLY A 50 -14.15 -4.49 12.75
N GLY A 51 -15.17 -5.02 12.06
CA GLY A 51 -16.54 -4.55 12.15
C GLY A 51 -17.28 -5.17 13.33
N VAL A 52 -17.05 -6.45 13.62
CA VAL A 52 -17.76 -7.20 14.68
C VAL A 52 -17.19 -6.88 16.06
N LEU A 53 -15.89 -7.04 16.27
CA LEU A 53 -15.28 -6.98 17.61
C LEU A 53 -15.45 -5.61 18.29
N PRO A 54 -15.16 -4.47 17.63
CA PRO A 54 -15.39 -3.16 18.24
C PRO A 54 -16.87 -2.87 18.48
N TRP A 55 -17.77 -3.34 17.60
CA TRP A 55 -19.20 -3.14 17.81
C TRP A 55 -19.74 -3.93 18.99
N LEU A 56 -19.25 -5.14 19.26
CA LEU A 56 -19.62 -5.86 20.47
C LEU A 56 -19.30 -5.02 21.73
N ALA A 57 -18.08 -4.45 21.80
CA ALA A 57 -17.69 -3.57 22.89
C ALA A 57 -18.53 -2.27 22.94
N ASN A 58 -18.86 -1.67 21.79
CA ASN A 58 -19.71 -0.48 21.74
C ASN A 58 -21.15 -0.77 22.20
N LEU A 59 -21.72 -1.93 21.85
CA LEU A 59 -23.05 -2.34 22.31
C LEU A 59 -23.06 -2.55 23.83
N ASP A 60 -22.01 -3.17 24.37
CA ASP A 60 -21.88 -3.36 25.82
C ASP A 60 -21.69 -2.02 26.54
N PHE A 61 -20.93 -1.09 25.95
CA PHE A 61 -20.81 0.28 26.45
C PHE A 61 -22.18 0.98 26.51
N ILE A 62 -22.98 0.94 25.43
CA ILE A 62 -24.33 1.52 25.40
C ILE A 62 -25.17 0.87 26.51
N ARG A 63 -25.28 -0.46 26.54
CA ARG A 63 -26.08 -1.19 27.54
C ARG A 63 -25.71 -0.85 28.99
N SER A 64 -24.43 -0.61 29.26
CA SER A 64 -23.94 -0.31 30.61
C SER A 64 -24.06 1.17 31.01
N HIS A 65 -24.18 2.09 30.05
CA HIS A 65 -24.13 3.53 30.33
C HIS A 65 -25.36 4.33 29.86
N GLY A 66 -26.34 3.71 29.16
CA GLY A 66 -27.64 4.32 28.85
C GLY A 66 -28.18 4.00 27.45
N ALA A 67 -29.39 4.49 27.12
CA ALA A 67 -30.03 4.17 25.84
C ALA A 67 -29.34 4.78 24.60
N ALA A 68 -28.52 5.82 24.78
CA ALA A 68 -27.79 6.51 23.71
C ALA A 68 -26.28 6.38 23.88
N PHE A 69 -25.53 6.42 22.78
CA PHE A 69 -24.06 6.39 22.81
C PHE A 69 -23.52 7.73 23.33
N ASP A 70 -23.04 7.74 24.57
CA ASP A 70 -22.39 8.92 25.16
C ASP A 70 -20.93 9.01 24.70
N LEU A 71 -20.70 9.85 23.69
CA LEU A 71 -19.37 10.08 23.14
C LEU A 71 -18.40 10.74 24.15
N GLY A 72 -18.92 11.61 25.04
CA GLY A 72 -18.10 12.30 26.02
C GLY A 72 -17.55 11.32 27.06
N LEU A 73 -18.44 10.46 27.59
CA LEU A 73 -18.06 9.40 28.51
C LEU A 73 -17.14 8.36 27.84
N PHE A 74 -17.41 8.00 26.59
CA PHE A 74 -16.55 7.08 25.85
C PHE A 74 -15.11 7.62 25.74
N VAL A 75 -14.95 8.90 25.39
CA VAL A 75 -13.63 9.55 25.33
C VAL A 75 -12.97 9.64 26.71
N GLN A 76 -13.74 9.92 27.76
CA GLN A 76 -13.23 9.93 29.12
C GLN A 76 -12.68 8.55 29.52
N LEU A 77 -13.43 7.47 29.25
CA LEU A 77 -13.01 6.10 29.57
C LEU A 77 -11.82 5.64 28.71
N ALA A 78 -11.79 6.02 27.43
CA ALA A 78 -10.65 5.79 26.54
C ALA A 78 -9.35 6.48 27.03
N ASN A 79 -9.46 7.39 28.00
CA ASN A 79 -8.33 8.09 28.63
C ASN A 79 -8.23 7.86 30.15
N ALA A 80 -8.99 6.90 30.71
CA ALA A 80 -9.14 6.73 32.17
C ALA A 80 -7.85 6.32 32.89
N ASN A 81 -6.89 5.71 32.20
CA ASN A 81 -5.61 5.28 32.76
C ASN A 81 -4.48 5.33 31.71
N PRO A 82 -3.20 5.26 32.12
CA PRO A 82 -2.08 5.36 31.19
C PRO A 82 -2.09 4.33 30.05
N ALA A 83 -2.55 3.10 30.29
CA ALA A 83 -2.62 2.07 29.24
C ALA A 83 -3.70 2.42 28.19
N ALA A 84 -4.88 2.83 28.62
CA ALA A 84 -5.95 3.31 27.73
C ALA A 84 -5.51 4.55 26.94
N GLN A 85 -4.85 5.51 27.59
CA GLN A 85 -4.29 6.69 26.92
C GLN A 85 -3.24 6.31 25.86
N SER A 86 -2.35 5.35 26.15
CA SER A 86 -1.36 4.87 25.18
C SER A 86 -2.04 4.31 23.94
N LEU A 87 -2.98 3.37 24.12
CA LEU A 87 -3.72 2.76 23.00
C LEU A 87 -4.52 3.79 22.21
N SER A 88 -5.18 4.74 22.88
CA SER A 88 -5.92 5.83 22.22
C SER A 88 -5.01 6.73 21.39
N ARG A 89 -3.81 7.05 21.88
CA ARG A 89 -2.81 7.86 21.16
C ARG A 89 -2.21 7.09 19.99
N ASP A 90 -1.86 5.81 20.18
CA ASP A 90 -1.35 4.94 19.13
C ASP A 90 -2.35 4.83 17.99
N LEU A 91 -3.62 4.60 18.33
CA LEU A 91 -4.71 4.56 17.35
C LEU A 91 -4.88 5.92 16.67
N ALA A 92 -4.89 7.04 17.40
CA ALA A 92 -5.08 8.37 16.80
C ALA A 92 -3.97 8.72 15.81
N ILE A 93 -2.70 8.52 16.18
CA ILE A 93 -1.54 8.81 15.34
C ILE A 93 -1.51 7.86 14.14
N GLY A 94 -1.63 6.56 14.39
CA GLY A 94 -1.60 5.53 13.35
C GLY A 94 -2.76 5.67 12.36
N ALA A 95 -3.99 5.86 12.86
CA ALA A 95 -5.16 6.03 12.01
C ALA A 95 -5.07 7.30 11.15
N THR A 96 -4.52 8.39 11.69
CA THR A 96 -4.32 9.63 10.92
C THR A 96 -3.32 9.41 9.78
N ALA A 97 -2.14 8.84 10.08
CA ALA A 97 -1.13 8.56 9.07
C ALA A 97 -1.64 7.62 7.97
N VAL A 98 -2.32 6.53 8.37
CA VAL A 98 -2.89 5.56 7.44
C VAL A 98 -4.04 6.16 6.63
N SER A 99 -4.89 7.00 7.22
CA SER A 99 -5.98 7.68 6.48
C SER A 99 -5.43 8.60 5.38
N ILE A 100 -4.36 9.35 5.67
CA ILE A 100 -3.67 10.17 4.67
C ILE A 100 -3.12 9.30 3.53
N TRP A 101 -2.49 8.17 3.88
CA TRP A 101 -1.99 7.20 2.90
C TRP A 101 -3.13 6.57 2.07
N MET A 102 -4.27 6.23 2.70
CA MET A 102 -5.45 5.71 2.00
C MET A 102 -5.92 6.70 0.93
N VAL A 103 -5.97 8.00 1.26
CA VAL A 103 -6.37 9.06 0.33
C VAL A 103 -5.35 9.23 -0.80
N SER A 104 -4.05 9.18 -0.53
CA SER A 104 -3.01 9.29 -1.58
C SER A 104 -3.03 8.07 -2.51
N GLU A 105 -3.11 6.85 -1.96
CA GLU A 105 -3.13 5.61 -2.72
C GLU A 105 -4.43 5.44 -3.52
N ALA A 106 -5.58 5.83 -2.94
CA ALA A 106 -6.86 5.82 -3.66
C ALA A 106 -6.83 6.72 -4.90
N ARG A 107 -6.25 7.92 -4.78
CA ARG A 107 -6.07 8.83 -5.91
C ARG A 107 -5.15 8.24 -6.96
N ARG A 108 -4.01 7.67 -6.55
CA ARG A 108 -3.05 6.99 -7.44
C ARG A 108 -3.70 5.86 -8.24
N LEU A 109 -4.54 5.04 -7.60
CA LEU A 109 -5.20 3.89 -8.21
C LEU A 109 -6.56 4.20 -8.86
N ARG A 110 -7.02 5.46 -8.75
CA ARG A 110 -8.36 5.91 -9.15
C ARG A 110 -9.46 5.03 -8.56
N LEU A 111 -9.31 4.68 -7.27
CA LEU A 111 -10.31 3.89 -6.53
C LEU A 111 -11.61 4.68 -6.39
N LYS A 112 -12.73 4.04 -6.69
CA LYS A 112 -14.08 4.56 -6.42
C LYS A 112 -14.50 4.16 -5.00
N GLY A 113 -15.33 4.98 -4.36
CA GLY A 113 -15.93 4.65 -3.06
C GLY A 113 -15.08 4.95 -1.82
N LEU A 114 -13.96 5.67 -1.95
CA LEU A 114 -13.13 6.08 -0.80
C LEU A 114 -13.94 6.81 0.28
N GLY A 115 -14.91 7.65 -0.11
CA GLY A 115 -15.77 8.36 0.85
C GLY A 115 -16.51 7.42 1.79
N TRP A 116 -17.05 6.31 1.27
CA TRP A 116 -17.72 5.28 2.09
C TRP A 116 -16.76 4.55 3.02
N VAL A 117 -15.54 4.29 2.55
CA VAL A 117 -14.49 3.68 3.37
C VAL A 117 -14.11 4.61 4.52
N LEU A 118 -13.84 5.89 4.25
CA LEU A 118 -13.51 6.86 5.30
C LEU A 118 -14.68 7.09 6.26
N LEU A 119 -15.91 7.13 5.75
CA LEU A 119 -17.10 7.18 6.60
C LEU A 119 -17.16 5.97 7.53
N SER A 120 -16.92 4.77 7.01
CA SER A 120 -16.91 3.55 7.82
C SER A 120 -15.82 3.51 8.89
N CYS A 121 -14.67 4.16 8.66
CA CYS A 121 -13.64 4.32 9.69
C CYS A 121 -14.16 5.11 10.91
N LEU A 122 -15.07 6.06 10.68
CA LEU A 122 -15.62 6.92 11.73
C LEU A 122 -16.91 6.34 12.35
N THR A 123 -17.77 5.72 11.55
CA THR A 123 -19.09 5.26 12.01
C THR A 123 -19.13 3.81 12.45
N ILE A 124 -18.20 2.97 11.99
CA ILE A 124 -18.12 1.56 12.39
C ILE A 124 -16.90 1.38 13.30
N ALA A 125 -15.71 1.45 12.70
CA ALA A 125 -14.44 1.42 13.39
C ALA A 125 -13.31 1.61 12.38
N PHE A 126 -12.21 2.22 12.79
CA PHE A 126 -10.99 2.24 11.98
C PHE A 126 -10.49 0.82 11.65
N ALA A 127 -10.66 -0.12 12.59
CA ALA A 127 -10.34 -1.54 12.43
C ALA A 127 -11.18 -2.24 11.33
N PHE A 128 -12.35 -1.71 10.97
CA PHE A 128 -13.14 -2.17 9.83
C PHE A 128 -12.69 -1.50 8.52
N GLY A 129 -12.68 -0.17 8.52
CA GLY A 129 -12.51 0.61 7.29
C GLY A 129 -11.10 0.48 6.68
N CYS A 130 -10.06 0.40 7.52
CA CYS A 130 -8.68 0.25 7.03
C CYS A 130 -8.46 -1.10 6.31
N PRO A 131 -8.80 -2.27 6.87
CA PRO A 131 -8.73 -3.52 6.13
C PRO A 131 -9.68 -3.57 4.92
N LEU A 132 -10.87 -2.97 4.99
CA LEU A 132 -11.75 -2.86 3.82
C LEU A 132 -11.09 -2.09 2.68
N PHE A 133 -10.38 -1.00 2.99
CA PHE A 133 -9.58 -0.27 2.01
C PHE A 133 -8.51 -1.17 1.37
N LEU A 134 -7.76 -1.92 2.18
CA LEU A 134 -6.71 -2.81 1.70
C LEU A 134 -7.26 -3.90 0.78
N TYR A 135 -8.45 -4.43 1.08
CA TYR A 135 -9.16 -5.37 0.20
C TYR A 135 -9.49 -4.74 -1.16
N LEU A 136 -10.09 -3.54 -1.17
CA LEU A 136 -10.44 -2.83 -2.40
C LEU A 136 -9.20 -2.44 -3.22
N ARG A 137 -8.13 -2.05 -2.53
CA ARG A 137 -6.82 -1.77 -3.11
C ARG A 137 -6.29 -3.00 -3.85
N GLU A 138 -6.27 -4.15 -3.20
CA GLU A 138 -5.76 -5.39 -3.81
C GLU A 138 -6.60 -5.83 -5.02
N ARG A 139 -7.93 -5.72 -4.93
CA ARG A 139 -8.81 -5.93 -6.09
C ARG A 139 -8.47 -5.01 -7.27
N ARG A 140 -8.24 -3.73 -7.00
CA ARG A 140 -7.93 -2.77 -8.05
C ARG A 140 -6.57 -3.02 -8.69
N LEU A 141 -5.58 -3.41 -7.90
CA LEU A 141 -4.26 -3.79 -8.42
C LEU A 141 -4.36 -5.01 -9.34
N GLN A 142 -5.23 -5.98 -9.01
CA GLN A 142 -5.51 -7.16 -9.85
C GLN A 142 -6.22 -6.78 -11.16
N GLU A 143 -7.20 -5.88 -11.13
CA GLU A 143 -7.86 -5.37 -12.34
C GLU A 143 -6.86 -4.68 -13.30
N LEU A 144 -6.01 -3.81 -12.76
CA LEU A 144 -4.97 -3.12 -13.54
C LEU A 144 -3.90 -4.09 -14.07
N ALA A 145 -3.76 -5.27 -13.47
CA ALA A 145 -2.94 -6.36 -14.00
C ALA A 145 -3.50 -6.91 -15.28
N ALA A 146 -4.77 -7.31 -15.22
CA ALA A 146 -5.43 -8.04 -16.26
C ALA A 146 -5.57 -7.18 -17.52
N GLN A 147 -5.60 -5.86 -17.37
CA GLN A 147 -5.64 -4.89 -18.47
C GLN A 147 -4.30 -4.69 -19.19
N ARG A 148 -3.19 -5.18 -18.62
CA ARG A 148 -1.84 -5.07 -19.22
C ARG A 148 -1.46 -6.31 -20.04
N HIS A 149 -2.28 -7.36 -20.01
CA HIS A 149 -2.17 -8.57 -20.81
C HIS A 149 -3.23 -8.56 -21.89
#